data_AF-A0A1F6QFM5-F1
#
_entry.id   AF-A0A1F6QFM5-F1
#
_cell.length_a   1.000
_cell.length_b   1.000
_cell.length_c   1.000
_cell.angle_alpha   90.00
_cell.angle_beta   90.00
_cell.angle_gamma   90.00
#
_symmetry.space_group_name_H-M   'P 1'
#
loop_
_entity.id
_entity.type
_entity.pdbx_description
1 polymer ?
#
loop_
_entity_poly.entity_id
_entity_poly.type
_entity_poly.pdbx_seq_one_letter_code
_entity_poly.pdbx_strand_id
1 'polypeptide(L)'
;MLPKTERLKERYLFNTTFNIGKKNGQRLSSDLLLLYYLFKKREQEIQLPKTAFIVGIKVENKANKRNLIKRRMRSAYRFFRERLISNSKLKKISVLIWIASPNIKNATFKQIKDSMENLLKKLENKQL
;
A
#
# COMPACT_ATOMS: atom_id res chain seq x y z
N MET A 1 -5.31 -0.68 15.45
CA MET A 1 -5.97 -0.24 14.18
C MET A 1 -5.00 0.68 13.43
N LEU A 2 -5.22 1.01 12.14
CA LEU A 2 -4.40 2.03 11.46
C LEU A 2 -4.78 3.43 12.00
N PRO A 3 -3.83 4.27 12.46
CA PRO A 3 -4.10 5.62 12.96
C PRO A 3 -4.88 6.48 11.96
N LYS A 4 -5.70 7.43 12.45
CA LYS A 4 -6.55 8.27 11.57
C LYS A 4 -5.71 9.14 10.62
N THR A 5 -4.57 9.62 11.08
CA THR A 5 -3.61 10.46 10.35
C THR A 5 -2.99 9.73 9.15
N GLU A 6 -2.83 8.40 9.26
CA GLU A 6 -2.24 7.56 8.22
C GLU A 6 -3.28 7.05 7.20
N ARG A 7 -4.56 7.36 7.37
CA ARG A 7 -5.62 6.88 6.46
C ARG A 7 -5.75 7.84 5.28
N LEU A 8 -5.59 7.31 4.08
CA LEU A 8 -5.93 8.03 2.85
C LEU A 8 -7.46 8.16 2.74
N LYS A 9 -7.98 9.39 2.66
CA LYS A 9 -9.42 9.67 2.53
C LYS A 9 -9.75 10.57 1.35
N GLU A 10 -8.79 11.37 0.92
CA GLU A 10 -8.98 12.43 -0.04
C GLU A 10 -9.13 11.85 -1.45
N ARG A 11 -10.30 12.06 -2.06
CA ARG A 11 -10.63 11.55 -3.40
C ARG A 11 -9.62 12.01 -4.46
N TYR A 12 -9.15 13.25 -4.37
CA TYR A 12 -8.16 13.77 -5.32
C TYR A 12 -6.85 12.95 -5.27
N LEU A 13 -6.38 12.55 -4.08
CA LEU A 13 -5.17 11.74 -3.94
C LEU A 13 -5.35 10.35 -4.55
N PHE A 14 -6.51 9.71 -4.42
CA PHE A 14 -6.80 8.46 -5.13
C PHE A 14 -6.66 8.64 -6.65
N ASN A 15 -7.33 9.65 -7.21
CA ASN A 15 -7.31 9.92 -8.64
C ASN A 15 -5.89 10.21 -9.15
N THR A 16 -5.16 11.10 -8.45
CA THR A 16 -3.77 11.43 -8.78
C THR A 16 -2.87 10.20 -8.71
N THR A 17 -2.99 9.38 -7.66
CA THR A 17 -2.16 8.17 -7.50
C THR A 17 -2.40 7.16 -8.62
N PHE A 18 -3.66 6.92 -9.00
CA PHE A 18 -3.98 6.03 -10.11
C PHE A 18 -3.53 6.57 -11.46
N ASN A 19 -3.71 7.88 -11.70
CA ASN A 19 -3.31 8.50 -12.96
C ASN A 19 -1.79 8.47 -13.14
N ILE A 20 -1.03 8.86 -12.10
CA ILE A 20 0.44 8.83 -12.11
C ILE A 20 0.95 7.39 -12.17
N GLY A 21 0.33 6.45 -11.46
CA GLY A 21 0.71 5.03 -11.53
C GLY A 21 0.55 4.42 -12.92
N LYS A 22 -0.45 4.88 -13.69
CA LYS A 22 -0.63 4.50 -15.10
C LYS A 22 0.36 5.18 -16.04
N LYS A 23 0.56 6.50 -15.89
CA LYS A 23 1.39 7.30 -16.81
C LYS A 23 2.89 7.15 -16.57
N ASN A 24 3.32 7.17 -15.31
CA ASN A 24 4.73 7.27 -14.92
C ASN A 24 5.26 5.96 -14.32
N GLY A 25 4.53 4.85 -14.45
CA GLY A 25 4.95 3.55 -13.92
C GLY A 25 5.08 3.51 -12.39
N GLN A 26 4.40 4.39 -11.64
CA GLN A 26 4.35 4.37 -10.17
C GLN A 26 3.34 3.34 -9.66
N ARG A 27 3.51 2.11 -10.15
CA ARG A 27 2.75 0.93 -9.74
C ARG A 27 3.69 -0.28 -9.69
N LEU A 28 3.47 -1.17 -8.74
CA LEU A 28 4.18 -2.45 -8.61
C LEU A 28 3.18 -3.56 -8.35
N SER A 29 3.44 -4.73 -8.90
CA SER A 29 2.59 -5.91 -8.71
C SER A 29 3.36 -7.08 -8.13
N SER A 30 2.58 -7.91 -7.44
CA SER A 30 2.89 -9.27 -7.03
C SER A 30 1.64 -10.11 -7.30
N ASP A 31 1.74 -11.42 -7.09
CA ASP A 31 0.60 -12.33 -7.27
C ASP A 31 -0.62 -11.95 -6.40
N LEU A 32 -0.37 -11.54 -5.14
CA LEU A 32 -1.44 -11.25 -4.17
C LEU A 32 -1.90 -9.79 -4.17
N LEU A 33 -1.01 -8.86 -4.55
CA LEU A 33 -1.19 -7.44 -4.30
C LEU A 33 -0.67 -6.58 -5.45
N LEU A 34 -1.40 -5.50 -5.71
CA LEU A 34 -0.99 -4.37 -6.52
C LEU A 34 -0.79 -3.15 -5.61
N LEU A 35 0.33 -2.46 -5.79
CA LEU A 35 0.70 -1.28 -5.04
C LEU A 35 0.80 -0.07 -5.97
N TYR A 36 0.02 0.97 -5.70
CA TYR A 36 0.23 2.30 -6.26
C TYR A 36 0.85 3.21 -5.21
N TYR A 37 1.68 4.14 -5.64
CA TYR A 37 2.36 5.06 -4.74
C TYR A 37 2.53 6.44 -5.35
N LEU A 38 2.76 7.43 -4.49
CA LEU A 38 3.17 8.79 -4.87
C LEU A 38 4.35 9.23 -4.02
N PHE A 39 5.21 10.06 -4.59
CA PHE A 39 6.27 10.74 -3.83
C PHE A 39 5.77 12.06 -3.21
N LYS A 40 6.48 12.51 -2.18
CA LYS A 40 6.32 13.82 -1.56
C LYS A 40 6.79 14.89 -2.54
N LYS A 41 6.06 16.01 -2.60
CA LYS A 41 6.45 17.18 -3.41
C LYS A 41 7.55 18.01 -2.76
N ARG A 42 7.69 17.94 -1.43
CA ARG A 42 8.69 18.65 -0.62
C ARG A 42 9.20 17.72 0.49
N GLU A 43 10.45 17.86 0.88
CA GLU A 43 11.09 16.97 1.89
C GLU A 43 10.69 17.27 3.35
N GLN A 44 9.82 18.25 3.58
CA GLN A 44 9.76 18.96 4.86
C GLN A 44 8.96 18.31 6.01
N GLU A 45 8.43 17.10 5.86
CA GLU A 45 7.82 16.41 7.02
C GLU A 45 8.15 14.91 7.07
N ILE A 46 8.68 14.48 8.23
CA ILE A 46 8.78 13.07 8.62
C ILE A 46 7.37 12.60 9.02
N GLN A 47 6.53 12.41 8.00
CA GLN A 47 5.21 11.81 8.15
C GLN A 47 5.16 10.48 7.42
N LEU A 48 4.53 9.50 8.07
CA LEU A 48 4.13 8.24 7.44
C LEU A 48 3.18 8.49 6.26
N PRO A 49 3.24 7.67 5.21
CA PRO A 49 2.40 7.87 4.04
C PRO A 49 0.91 7.67 4.34
N LYS A 50 0.07 8.48 3.70
CA LYS A 50 -1.38 8.24 3.68
C LYS A 50 -1.65 6.94 2.94
N THR A 51 -2.26 5.98 3.62
CA THR A 51 -2.38 4.60 3.16
C THR A 51 -3.84 4.17 3.00
N ALA A 52 -4.15 3.51 1.89
CA ALA A 52 -5.43 2.87 1.61
C ALA A 52 -5.29 1.37 1.37
N PHE A 53 -6.35 0.63 1.72
CA PHE A 53 -6.45 -0.83 1.53
C PHE A 53 -7.77 -1.18 0.81
N ILE A 54 -7.67 -1.57 -0.44
CA ILE A 54 -8.81 -1.83 -1.33
C ILE A 54 -8.94 -3.34 -1.55
N VAL A 55 -10.15 -3.86 -1.35
CA VAL A 55 -10.53 -5.23 -1.70
C VAL A 55 -11.84 -5.14 -2.45
N GLY A 56 -11.81 -5.45 -3.74
CA GLY A 56 -12.98 -5.38 -4.61
C GLY A 56 -13.97 -6.52 -4.34
N ILE A 57 -15.24 -6.31 -4.68
CA ILE A 57 -16.28 -7.34 -4.57
C ILE A 57 -15.97 -8.56 -5.45
N LYS A 58 -15.31 -8.36 -6.59
CA LYS A 58 -14.86 -9.42 -7.51
C LYS A 58 -13.77 -10.32 -6.92
N VAL A 59 -13.00 -9.83 -5.95
CA VAL A 59 -11.97 -10.62 -5.26
C VAL A 59 -12.61 -11.56 -4.25
N GLU A 60 -13.59 -11.07 -3.51
CA GLU A 60 -14.30 -11.84 -2.48
C GLU A 60 -15.68 -11.22 -2.25
N ASN A 61 -16.74 -12.02 -2.43
CA ASN A 61 -18.12 -11.55 -2.34
C ASN A 61 -18.61 -11.40 -0.90
N LYS A 62 -18.07 -12.17 0.06
CA LYS A 62 -18.44 -12.08 1.47
C LYS A 62 -17.76 -10.90 2.16
N ALA A 63 -18.54 -9.97 2.70
CA ALA A 63 -18.04 -8.78 3.39
C ALA A 63 -17.08 -9.12 4.54
N ASN A 64 -17.41 -10.16 5.33
CA ASN A 64 -16.58 -10.62 6.44
C ASN A 64 -15.18 -11.06 5.98
N LYS A 65 -15.10 -11.77 4.85
CA LYS A 65 -13.83 -12.22 4.27
C LYS A 65 -13.03 -11.05 3.66
N ARG A 66 -13.67 -10.11 2.95
CA ARG A 66 -12.99 -8.87 2.51
C ARG A 66 -12.42 -8.09 3.69
N ASN A 67 -13.17 -7.99 4.78
CA ASN A 67 -12.74 -7.28 5.99
C ASN A 67 -11.59 -7.98 6.70
N LEU A 68 -11.55 -9.32 6.69
CA LEU A 68 -10.42 -10.11 7.17
C LEU A 68 -9.15 -9.83 6.36
N ILE A 69 -9.24 -9.83 5.02
CA ILE A 69 -8.12 -9.49 4.12
C ILE A 69 -7.60 -8.07 4.42
N LYS A 70 -8.50 -7.07 4.52
CA LYS A 70 -8.13 -5.70 4.92
C LYS A 70 -7.49 -5.65 6.30
N ARG A 71 -7.96 -6.43 7.27
CA ARG A 71 -7.37 -6.52 8.62
C ARG A 71 -5.95 -7.10 8.57
N ARG A 72 -5.72 -8.15 7.78
CA ARG A 72 -4.39 -8.75 7.60
C ARG A 72 -3.42 -7.75 6.97
N MET A 73 -3.79 -7.10 5.87
CA MET A 73 -2.96 -6.07 5.23
C MET A 73 -2.64 -4.89 6.18
N ARG A 74 -3.63 -4.37 6.90
CA ARG A 74 -3.41 -3.31 7.92
C ARG A 74 -2.51 -3.74 9.06
N SER A 75 -2.55 -5.01 9.43
CA SER A 75 -1.70 -5.53 10.52
C SER A 75 -0.27 -5.71 10.03
N ALA A 76 -0.09 -6.22 8.80
CA ALA A 76 1.22 -6.34 8.16
C ALA A 76 1.89 -4.98 8.00
N TYR A 77 1.16 -3.96 7.54
CA TYR A 77 1.66 -2.59 7.41
C TYR A 77 2.30 -2.04 8.69
N ARG A 78 1.79 -2.40 9.89
CA ARG A 78 2.35 -1.89 11.15
C ARG A 78 3.81 -2.30 11.36
N PHE A 79 4.21 -3.47 10.88
CA PHE A 79 5.59 -3.95 10.96
C PHE A 79 6.54 -3.15 10.07
N PHE A 80 6.02 -2.37 9.12
CA PHE A 80 6.83 -1.61 8.17
C PHE A 80 6.87 -0.10 8.49
N ARG A 81 6.19 0.36 9.55
CA ARG A 81 6.10 1.80 9.88
C ARG A 81 7.48 2.40 10.10
N GLU A 82 8.30 1.80 10.97
CA GLU A 82 9.67 2.26 11.23
C GLU A 82 10.51 2.30 9.96
N ARG A 83 10.41 1.28 9.11
CA ARG A 83 11.11 1.22 7.83
C ARG A 83 10.68 2.32 6.85
N LEU A 84 9.40 2.70 6.84
CA LEU A 84 8.87 3.77 5.99
C LEU A 84 9.38 5.17 6.39
N ILE A 85 9.82 5.36 7.63
CA ILE A 85 10.38 6.64 8.12
C ILE A 85 11.91 6.66 8.12
N SER A 86 12.56 5.51 8.41
CA SER A 86 14.03 5.44 8.49
C SER A 86 14.72 5.24 7.15
N ASN A 87 14.09 4.55 6.19
CA ASN A 87 14.69 4.33 4.87
C ASN A 87 14.63 5.61 4.02
N SER A 88 15.78 6.08 3.54
CA SER A 88 15.92 7.36 2.81
C SER A 88 15.11 7.46 1.52
N LYS A 89 14.83 6.33 0.86
CA LYS A 89 13.99 6.28 -0.34
C LYS A 89 12.51 6.18 0.02
N LEU A 90 12.16 5.33 0.98
CA LEU A 90 10.77 5.16 1.40
C LEU A 90 10.22 6.39 2.13
N LYS A 91 11.06 7.14 2.86
CA LYS A 91 10.62 8.38 3.54
C LYS A 91 10.07 9.42 2.57
N LYS A 92 10.44 9.33 1.27
CA LYS A 92 9.96 10.20 0.20
C LYS A 92 8.57 9.83 -0.29
N ILE A 93 7.97 8.74 0.16
CA ILE A 93 6.62 8.33 -0.25
C ILE A 93 5.57 9.12 0.55
N SER A 94 4.61 9.70 -0.15
CA SER A 94 3.48 10.44 0.43
C SER A 94 2.20 9.62 0.52
N VAL A 95 1.97 8.71 -0.45
CA VAL A 95 0.75 7.91 -0.56
C VAL A 95 1.08 6.46 -0.91
N LEU A 96 0.37 5.51 -0.28
CA LEU A 96 0.37 4.10 -0.63
C LEU A 96 -1.07 3.60 -0.81
N ILE A 97 -1.38 2.96 -1.93
CA ILE A 97 -2.67 2.31 -2.16
C ILE A 97 -2.42 0.83 -2.45
N TRP A 98 -2.80 -0.01 -1.50
CA TRP A 98 -2.73 -1.46 -1.60
C TRP A 98 -4.04 -2.00 -2.14
N ILE A 99 -3.99 -2.75 -3.23
CA ILE A 99 -5.14 -3.39 -3.86
C ILE A 99 -4.93 -4.90 -3.84
N ALA A 100 -5.91 -5.60 -3.28
CA ALA A 100 -6.00 -7.05 -3.30
C ALA A 100 -6.25 -7.58 -4.72
N SER A 101 -5.41 -8.51 -5.17
CA SER A 101 -5.63 -9.33 -6.36
C SER A 101 -6.53 -10.53 -6.04
N PRO A 102 -7.21 -11.17 -7.01
CA PRO A 102 -8.07 -12.34 -6.77
C PRO A 102 -7.38 -13.49 -5.99
N ASN A 103 -6.09 -13.71 -6.23
CA ASN A 103 -5.31 -14.80 -5.63
C ASN A 103 -5.11 -14.67 -4.11
N ILE A 104 -5.40 -13.50 -3.52
CA ILE A 104 -5.28 -13.27 -2.07
C ILE A 104 -6.38 -13.94 -1.24
N LYS A 105 -7.44 -14.46 -1.86
CA LYS A 105 -8.67 -14.94 -1.20
C LYS A 105 -8.40 -15.90 -0.04
N ASN A 106 -7.44 -16.82 -0.22
CA ASN A 106 -7.06 -17.83 0.76
C ASN A 106 -5.67 -17.57 1.38
N ALA A 107 -5.04 -16.43 1.08
CA ALA A 107 -3.70 -16.13 1.54
C ALA A 107 -3.66 -15.94 3.08
N THR A 108 -2.68 -16.58 3.70
CA THR A 108 -2.37 -16.44 5.13
C THR A 108 -1.85 -15.02 5.44
N PHE A 109 -1.83 -14.66 6.73
CA PHE A 109 -1.22 -13.41 7.16
C PHE A 109 0.26 -13.31 6.72
N LYS A 110 1.02 -14.41 6.88
CA LYS A 110 2.43 -14.49 6.50
C LYS A 110 2.63 -14.20 5.01
N GLN A 111 1.88 -14.88 4.14
CA GLN A 111 1.95 -14.65 2.68
C GLN A 111 1.61 -13.20 2.29
N ILE A 112 0.60 -12.60 2.93
CA ILE A 112 0.25 -11.18 2.68
C ILE A 112 1.38 -10.26 3.14
N LYS A 113 1.94 -10.49 4.33
CA LYS A 113 3.06 -9.70 4.88
C LYS A 113 4.29 -9.79 3.96
N ASP A 114 4.66 -11.00 3.55
CA ASP A 114 5.82 -11.25 2.70
C ASP A 114 5.63 -10.61 1.31
N SER A 115 4.43 -10.70 0.74
CA SER A 115 4.08 -10.01 -0.51
C SER A 115 4.20 -8.48 -0.40
N MET A 116 3.70 -7.89 0.70
CA MET A 116 3.85 -6.46 0.96
C MET A 116 5.31 -6.06 1.13
N GLU A 117 6.09 -6.85 1.86
CA GLU A 117 7.51 -6.62 2.08
C GLU A 117 8.31 -6.66 0.77
N ASN A 118 8.02 -7.63 -0.09
CA ASN A 118 8.65 -7.75 -1.41
C ASN A 118 8.37 -6.53 -2.29
N LEU A 119 7.14 -5.98 -2.24
CA LEU A 119 6.80 -4.76 -2.96
C LEU A 119 7.53 -3.52 -2.40
N LEU A 120 7.71 -3.43 -1.08
CA LEU A 120 8.52 -2.37 -0.47
C LEU A 120 10.01 -2.48 -0.82
N LYS A 121 10.58 -3.69 -0.82
CA LYS A 121 11.96 -3.93 -1.29
C LYS A 121 12.15 -3.49 -2.75
N LYS A 122 11.18 -3.78 -3.62
CA LYS A 122 11.19 -3.30 -5.01
C LYS A 122 11.17 -1.77 -5.10
N LEU A 123 10.45 -1.08 -4.21
CA LEU A 123 10.47 0.39 -4.14
C LEU A 123 11.82 0.94 -3.72
N GLU A 124 12.47 0.32 -2.75
CA GLU A 124 13.82 0.71 -2.31
C GLU A 124 14.86 0.53 -3.41
N ASN A 125 14.71 -0.50 -4.23
CA ASN A 125 15.68 -0.79 -5.30
C ASN A 125 15.41 -0.01 -6.59
N LYS A 126 14.27 0.67 -6.71
CA LYS A 126 13.97 1.50 -7.87
C LYS A 126 14.93 2.70 -7.86
N GLN A 127 15.67 2.90 -8.94
CA GLN A 127 16.38 4.16 -9.19
C GLN A 127 15.30 5.24 -9.35
N LEU A 128 15.38 6.26 -8.48
CA LEU A 128 14.45 7.39 -8.43
C LEU A 128 14.99 8.53 -9.29
#